data_AF-A0A558IQG4-F1
#
_entry.id   AF-A0A558IQG4-F1
#
_cell.length_a   1.000
_cell.length_b   1.000
_cell.length_c   1.000
_cell.angle_alpha   90.00
_cell.angle_beta   90.00
_cell.angle_gamma   90.00
#
_symmetry.space_group_name_H-M   'P 1'
#
loop_
_entity.id
_entity.type
_entity.pdbx_description
1 polymer ?
#
loop_
_entity_poly.entity_id
_entity_poly.type
_entity_poly.pdbx_seq_one_letter_code
_entity_poly.pdbx_strand_id
1 'polypeptide(L)' 'MSSIDDEIVRAKMRKLRVSTFADIFYKVVNDEAYADALPEDIFLAAVEEAYTQRQQRNIAKAITQAKFR' A
#
# COMPACT_ATOMS: atom_id res chain seq x y z
N MET A 1 -23.41 3.90 -6.85
CA MET A 1 -23.36 5.31 -6.44
C MET A 1 -22.02 5.51 -5.74
N SER A 2 -21.18 6.48 -6.15
CA SER A 2 -19.89 6.93 -5.54
C SER A 2 -18.61 6.95 -6.43
N SER A 3 -18.65 6.81 -7.76
CA SER A 3 -17.38 6.77 -8.52
C SER A 3 -16.60 8.10 -8.58
N ILE A 4 -17.29 9.24 -8.49
CA ILE A 4 -16.66 10.57 -8.55
C ILE A 4 -15.96 10.90 -7.22
N ASP A 5 -16.62 10.61 -6.10
CA ASP A 5 -16.05 10.82 -4.76
C ASP A 5 -14.84 9.91 -4.53
N ASP A 6 -14.90 8.66 -4.99
CA ASP A 6 -13.81 7.70 -4.90
C ASP A 6 -12.57 8.19 -5.69
N GLU A 7 -12.74 8.74 -6.89
CA GLU A 7 -11.61 9.24 -7.69
C GLU A 7 -11.01 10.54 -7.09
N ILE A 8 -11.84 11.43 -6.53
CA ILE A 8 -11.36 12.63 -5.81
C ILE A 8 -10.55 12.21 -4.57
N VAL A 9 -11.02 11.23 -3.80
CA VAL A 9 -10.30 10.68 -2.64
C VAL A 9 -8.99 10.02 -3.09
N ARG A 10 -9.03 9.23 -4.17
CA ARG A 10 -7.85 8.56 -4.73
C ARG A 10 -6.81 9.55 -5.26
N ALA A 11 -7.24 10.67 -5.84
CA ALA A 11 -6.36 11.74 -6.27
C ALA A 11 -5.66 12.42 -5.07
N LYS A 12 -6.39 12.68 -3.99
CA LYS A 12 -5.81 13.21 -2.73
C LYS A 12 -4.79 12.24 -2.14
N MET A 13 -5.11 10.95 -2.08
CA MET A 13 -4.20 9.92 -1.59
C MET A 13 -2.91 9.80 -2.42
N ARG A 14 -3.01 9.92 -3.75
CA ARG A 14 -1.83 9.96 -4.64
C ARG A 14 -0.94 11.17 -4.35
N LYS A 15 -1.52 12.36 -4.14
CA LYS A 15 -0.78 13.58 -3.77
C LYS A 15 -0.02 13.41 -2.45
N LEU A 16 -0.64 12.75 -1.47
CA LEU A 16 -0.05 12.43 -0.18
C LEU A 16 0.90 11.21 -0.23
N ARG A 17 1.01 10.52 -1.37
CA ARG A 17 1.78 9.28 -1.55
C ARG A 17 1.34 8.13 -0.64
N VAL A 18 0.08 8.14 -0.21
CA VAL A 18 -0.53 7.10 0.64
C VAL A 18 -1.46 6.19 -0.14
N SER A 19 -1.61 6.36 -1.46
CA SER A 19 -2.53 5.53 -2.26
C SER A 19 -2.17 4.05 -2.21
N THR A 20 -0.88 3.69 -2.33
CA THR A 20 -0.44 2.30 -2.20
C THR A 20 -0.67 1.77 -0.79
N PHE A 21 -0.42 2.59 0.22
CA PHE A 21 -0.68 2.21 1.61
C PHE A 21 -2.17 1.97 1.84
N ALA A 22 -3.05 2.85 1.36
CA ALA A 22 -4.49 2.70 1.48
C ALA A 22 -4.98 1.41 0.79
N ASP A 23 -4.52 1.15 -0.45
CA ASP A 23 -4.85 -0.08 -1.18
C ASP A 23 -4.43 -1.34 -0.39
N ILE A 24 -3.29 -1.30 0.32
CA ILE A 24 -2.81 -2.40 1.17
C ILE A 24 -3.63 -2.50 2.45
N PHE A 25 -3.82 -1.38 3.16
CA PHE A 25 -4.58 -1.33 4.41
C PHE A 25 -6.00 -1.88 4.23
N TYR A 26 -6.69 -1.51 3.15
CA TYR A 26 -8.01 -2.07 2.85
C TYR A 26 -7.97 -3.58 2.58
N LYS A 27 -6.87 -4.13 2.05
CA LYS A 27 -6.75 -5.59 1.92
C LYS A 27 -6.55 -6.25 3.28
N VAL A 28 -5.63 -5.73 4.08
CA VAL A 28 -5.30 -6.29 5.41
C VAL A 28 -6.52 -6.25 6.35
N VAL A 29 -7.27 -5.15 6.37
CA VAL A 29 -8.50 -5.03 7.18
C VAL A 29 -9.57 -6.05 6.79
N ASN A 30 -9.64 -6.42 5.51
CA ASN A 30 -10.64 -7.37 5.01
C ASN A 30 -10.13 -8.82 4.97
N ASP A 31 -8.92 -9.07 5.46
CA ASP A 31 -8.34 -10.41 5.50
C ASP A 31 -8.79 -11.13 6.79
N GLU A 32 -9.35 -12.33 6.63
CA GLU A 32 -9.83 -13.17 7.74
C GLU A 32 -8.72 -13.49 8.74
N ALA A 33 -7.45 -13.48 8.32
CA ALA A 33 -6.30 -13.66 9.21
C ALA A 33 -6.16 -12.57 10.28
N TYR A 34 -6.79 -11.40 10.07
CA TYR A 34 -6.77 -10.26 10.99
C TYR A 34 -8.13 -10.02 11.66
N ALA A 35 -9.06 -10.99 11.60
CA ALA A 35 -10.41 -10.83 12.15
C ALA A 35 -10.45 -10.47 13.65
N ASP A 36 -9.49 -10.98 14.43
CA ASP A 36 -9.34 -10.72 15.88
C ASP A 36 -8.19 -9.76 16.21
N ALA A 37 -7.53 -9.17 15.20
CA ALA A 37 -6.40 -8.28 15.39
C ALA A 37 -6.84 -6.88 15.85
N LEU A 38 -6.01 -6.21 16.63
CA LEU A 38 -6.27 -4.82 17.01
C LEU A 38 -6.11 -3.90 15.78
N PRO A 39 -6.85 -2.79 15.71
CA PRO A 39 -6.70 -1.81 14.63
C PRO A 39 -5.25 -1.31 14.47
N GLU A 40 -4.52 -1.17 15.58
CA GLU A 40 -3.11 -0.78 15.58
C GLU A 40 -2.22 -1.84 14.92
N ASP A 41 -2.48 -3.12 15.19
CA ASP A 41 -1.73 -4.23 14.60
C ASP A 41 -1.98 -4.33 13.09
N ILE A 42 -3.23 -4.15 12.67
CA ILE A 42 -3.61 -4.09 11.26
C ILE A 42 -2.91 -2.92 10.55
N PHE A 43 -2.88 -1.75 11.20
CA PHE A 43 -2.19 -0.59 10.67
C PHE A 43 -0.68 -0.84 10.51
N LEU A 44 -0.03 -1.36 11.55
CA LEU A 44 1.41 -1.65 11.51
C LEU A 44 1.76 -2.73 10.49
N ALA A 45 0.93 -3.77 10.34
CA ALA A 45 1.08 -4.78 9.30
C ALA A 45 1.01 -4.16 7.89
N ALA A 46 0.03 -3.29 7.65
CA ALA A 46 -0.09 -2.59 6.37
C ALA A 46 1.08 -1.61 6.10
N VAL A 47 1.63 -0.97 7.14
CA VAL A 47 2.83 -0.13 7.02
C VAL A 47 4.04 -0.96 6.60
N GLU A 48 4.26 -2.11 7.26
CA GLU A 48 5.39 -2.99 6.97
C GLU A 48 5.31 -3.55 5.54
N GLU A 49 4.13 -3.98 5.11
CA GLU A 49 3.93 -4.47 3.75
C GLU A 49 4.18 -3.35 2.71
N ALA A 50 3.64 -2.14 2.96
CA ALA A 50 3.86 -1.00 2.08
C ALA A 50 5.35 -0.62 1.97
N TYR A 51 6.07 -0.70 3.09
CA TYR A 51 7.52 -0.46 3.13
C TYR A 51 8.28 -1.53 2.33
N THR A 52 7.97 -2.81 2.57
CA THR A 52 8.58 -3.94 1.86
C THR A 52 8.37 -3.83 0.35
N GLN A 53 7.14 -3.57 -0.11
CA GLN A 53 6.86 -3.39 -1.54
C GLN A 53 7.61 -2.18 -2.13
N ARG A 54 7.83 -1.11 -1.35
CA ARG A 54 8.63 0.04 -1.79
C ARG A 54 10.10 -0.33 -1.93
N GLN A 55 10.65 -1.06 -0.97
CA GLN A 55 12.03 -1.53 -1.01
C GLN A 55 12.27 -2.44 -2.22
N GLN A 56 11.40 -3.42 -2.45
CA GLN A 56 11.47 -4.32 -3.61
C GLN A 56 11.42 -3.55 -4.93
N ARG A 57 10.53 -2.57 -5.07
CA ARG A 57 10.46 -1.72 -6.28
C ARG A 57 11.72 -0.90 -6.51
N ASN A 58 12.33 -0.39 -5.45
CA ASN A 58 13.59 0.35 -5.55
C ASN A 58 14.74 -0.56 -5.98
N ILE A 59 14.83 -1.76 -5.41
CA ILE A 59 15.81 -2.78 -5.80
C ILE A 59 15.62 -3.15 -7.26
N ALA A 60 14.39 -3.47 -7.69
CA ALA A 60 14.10 -3.81 -9.07
C ALA A 60 14.49 -2.68 -10.04
N LYS A 61 14.20 -1.42 -9.69
CA LYS A 61 14.64 -0.25 -10.46
C LYS A 61 16.16 -0.16 -10.55
N ALA A 62 16.87 -0.36 -9.44
CA ALA A 62 18.32 -0.34 -9.41
C ALA A 62 18.93 -1.44 -10.28
N ILE A 63 18.40 -2.67 -10.22
CA ILE A 63 18.82 -3.79 -11.07
C ILE A 63 18.63 -3.44 -12.56
N THR A 64 17.43 -2.96 -12.93
CA THR A 64 17.13 -2.56 -14.32
C THR A 64 18.06 -1.44 -14.80
N GLN A 65 18.34 -0.46 -13.95
CA GLN A 65 19.24 0.66 -14.29
C GLN A 65 20.70 0.23 -14.40
N ALA A 66 21.14 -0.71 -13.57
CA ALA A 66 22.48 -1.26 -13.61
C ALA A 66 22.77 -2.10 -14.88
N LYS A 67 21.71 -2.50 -15.61
CA LYS A 67 21.81 -3.30 -16.85
C LYS A 67 22.68 -4.54 -16.66
N PHE A 68 22.58 -5.21 -15.50
CA PHE A 68 23.21 -6.51 -15.30
C PHE A 68 22.75 -7.43 -16.43
N ARG A 69 23.69 -7.86 -17.26
CA ARG A 69 23.49 -8.82 -18.35
C ARG A 69 23.80 -10.21 -17.85
#